data_AF-A0A962JQT8-F1
#
_entry.id   AF-A0A962JQT8-F1
#
_cell.length_a   1.000
_cell.length_b   1.000
_cell.length_c   1.000
_cell.angle_alpha   90.00
_cell.angle_beta   90.00
_cell.angle_gamma   90.00
#
_symmetry.space_group_name_H-M   'P 1'
#
loop_
_entity.id
_entity.type
_entity.pdbx_description
1 polymer ?
#
loop_
_entity_poly.entity_id
_entity_poly.type
_entity_poly.pdbx_seq_one_letter_code
_entity_poly.pdbx_strand_id
1 'polypeptide(L)'
;ELGNDFQAGEFDFFSTAVHEILHALGFASEIQQNGNDAYGNAAGTTGNWTPFDNFIADASGDLINDVTFALDGARWSAVSVAGGTCGTGLLFTGANAMAANGGNAVEIYSPNPWEGGSSGSHMDDACYTIPGNVSTYMMEAQTIDGLGVRTISAVEVGMFRDIGYSEFGRTVTNDVPEPAIIYLLTAGLLLLGVRRRQYS
;
A
#
# COMPACT_ATOMS: atom_id res chain seq x y z
N GLU A 1 -14.11 -10.41 13.23
CA GLU A 1 -13.54 -11.61 13.90
C GLU A 1 -12.04 -11.77 13.59
N LEU A 2 -11.25 -12.43 14.45
CA LEU A 2 -9.83 -12.78 14.19
C LEU A 2 -9.64 -14.22 13.67
N GLY A 3 -10.67 -15.05 13.82
CA GLY A 3 -10.70 -16.43 13.32
C GLY A 3 -10.95 -16.52 11.82
N ASN A 4 -11.18 -17.74 11.34
CA ASN A 4 -11.61 -18.02 9.97
C ASN A 4 -13.08 -18.49 9.90
N ASP A 5 -13.79 -18.44 11.03
CA ASP A 5 -15.21 -18.76 11.12
C ASP A 5 -15.97 -17.43 11.07
N PHE A 6 -16.79 -17.25 10.05
CA PHE A 6 -17.47 -16.00 9.76
C PHE A 6 -18.96 -16.25 9.53
N GLN A 7 -19.78 -15.41 10.13
CA GLN A 7 -21.20 -15.33 9.86
C GLN A 7 -21.48 -14.29 8.76
N ALA A 8 -22.64 -14.41 8.12
CA ALA A 8 -23.10 -13.39 7.18
C ALA A 8 -23.24 -12.03 7.91
N GLY A 9 -22.65 -10.97 7.36
CA GLY A 9 -22.61 -9.64 7.98
C GLY A 9 -21.43 -9.38 8.93
N GLU A 10 -20.53 -10.35 9.13
CA GLU A 10 -19.31 -10.13 9.94
C GLU A 10 -18.13 -9.72 9.07
N PHE A 11 -17.44 -8.65 9.47
CA PHE A 11 -16.20 -8.21 8.84
C PHE A 11 -14.96 -8.87 9.47
N ASP A 12 -13.95 -9.10 8.64
CA ASP A 12 -12.62 -9.50 9.11
C ASP A 12 -11.90 -8.31 9.76
N PHE A 13 -11.83 -8.35 11.09
CA PHE A 13 -11.22 -7.28 11.88
C PHE A 13 -9.73 -7.12 11.55
N PHE A 14 -9.03 -8.21 11.24
CA PHE A 14 -7.62 -8.11 10.87
C PHE A 14 -7.45 -7.36 9.56
N SER A 15 -8.23 -7.74 8.54
CA SER A 15 -8.20 -7.08 7.22
C SER A 15 -8.54 -5.59 7.36
N THR A 16 -9.63 -5.25 8.05
CA THR A 16 -10.04 -3.86 8.28
C THR A 16 -8.97 -3.08 9.05
N ALA A 17 -8.43 -3.64 10.15
CA ALA A 17 -7.41 -2.95 10.93
C ALA A 17 -6.13 -2.70 10.12
N VAL A 18 -5.70 -3.65 9.28
CA VAL A 18 -4.55 -3.45 8.40
C VAL A 18 -4.84 -2.36 7.37
N HIS A 19 -6.00 -2.40 6.71
CA HIS A 19 -6.44 -1.38 5.76
C HIS A 19 -6.36 0.04 6.35
N GLU A 20 -6.94 0.25 7.53
CA GLU A 20 -6.88 1.56 8.20
C GLU A 20 -5.46 1.96 8.63
N ILE A 21 -4.61 0.99 9.01
CA ILE A 21 -3.18 1.26 9.27
C ILE A 21 -2.47 1.70 8.00
N LEU A 22 -2.78 1.12 6.83
CA LEU A 22 -2.17 1.52 5.56
C LEU A 22 -2.58 2.95 5.18
N HIS A 23 -3.84 3.34 5.39
CA HIS A 23 -4.25 4.75 5.29
C HIS A 23 -3.45 5.65 6.24
N ALA A 24 -3.32 5.26 7.52
CA ALA A 24 -2.56 6.03 8.50
C ALA A 24 -1.06 6.16 8.16
N LEU A 25 -0.53 5.24 7.35
CA LEU A 25 0.82 5.29 6.81
C LEU A 25 0.93 6.05 5.49
N GLY A 26 -0.14 6.66 4.99
CA GLY A 26 -0.12 7.56 3.84
C GLY A 26 -0.59 6.95 2.52
N PHE A 27 -1.26 5.80 2.52
CA PHE A 27 -2.02 5.34 1.35
C PHE A 27 -3.33 6.14 1.27
N ALA A 28 -3.26 7.40 0.87
CA ALA A 28 -4.45 8.24 0.71
C ALA A 28 -4.11 9.47 -0.13
N SER A 29 -5.04 9.88 -0.99
CA SER A 29 -4.99 11.19 -1.62
C SER A 29 -5.70 12.22 -0.74
N GLU A 30 -5.13 13.42 -0.65
CA GLU A 30 -5.78 14.57 -0.01
C GLU A 30 -6.32 15.59 -1.01
N ILE A 31 -6.27 15.26 -2.32
CA ILE A 31 -6.87 16.09 -3.36
C ILE A 31 -8.39 15.99 -3.26
N GLN A 32 -9.04 17.11 -2.99
CA GLN A 32 -10.49 17.19 -2.89
C GLN A 32 -11.13 17.02 -4.28
N GLN A 33 -12.43 16.69 -4.34
CA GLN A 33 -13.14 16.54 -5.62
C GLN A 33 -13.02 17.78 -6.53
N ASN A 34 -13.00 18.98 -5.95
CA ASN A 34 -12.83 20.24 -6.67
C ASN A 34 -11.36 20.52 -7.12
N GLY A 35 -10.43 19.61 -6.82
CA GLY A 35 -9.01 19.72 -7.13
C GLY A 35 -8.22 20.56 -6.13
N ASN A 36 -8.83 21.00 -5.02
CA ASN A 36 -8.11 21.73 -3.98
C ASN A 36 -7.26 20.80 -3.13
N ASP A 37 -6.16 21.33 -2.59
CA ASP A 37 -5.41 20.64 -1.54
C ASP A 37 -6.12 20.70 -0.17
N ALA A 38 -5.58 20.00 0.83
CA ALA A 38 -6.11 19.98 2.20
C ALA A 38 -6.10 21.36 2.90
N TYR A 39 -5.33 22.32 2.39
CA TYR A 39 -5.16 23.65 2.99
C TYR A 39 -5.98 24.73 2.28
N GLY A 40 -6.76 24.35 1.25
CA GLY A 40 -7.66 25.24 0.53
C GLY A 40 -7.02 25.98 -0.65
N ASN A 41 -5.82 25.60 -1.09
CA ASN A 41 -5.25 26.09 -2.34
C ASN A 41 -6.00 25.46 -3.52
N ALA A 42 -6.38 26.28 -4.50
CA ALA A 42 -7.19 25.84 -5.62
C ALA A 42 -6.35 25.14 -6.70
N ALA A 43 -6.97 24.25 -7.47
CA ALA A 43 -6.35 23.69 -8.67
C ALA A 43 -5.82 24.79 -9.60
N GLY A 44 -4.68 24.53 -10.25
CA GLY A 44 -3.96 25.51 -11.07
C GLY A 44 -3.12 26.53 -10.28
N THR A 45 -3.13 26.49 -8.95
CA THR A 45 -2.20 27.23 -8.09
C THR A 45 -1.21 26.28 -7.43
N THR A 46 -0.08 26.79 -6.93
CA THR A 46 0.87 25.99 -6.14
C THR A 46 0.16 25.41 -4.91
N GLY A 47 0.05 24.08 -4.87
CA GLY A 47 -0.57 23.34 -3.77
C GLY A 47 0.46 22.63 -2.88
N ASN A 48 -0.03 22.04 -1.80
CA ASN A 48 0.74 21.17 -0.92
C ASN A 48 0.14 19.77 -0.99
N TRP A 49 0.96 18.81 -1.42
CA TRP A 49 0.50 17.48 -1.77
C TRP A 49 1.13 16.43 -0.87
N THR A 50 0.37 15.39 -0.56
CA THR A 50 0.93 14.24 0.16
C THR A 50 1.98 13.53 -0.70
N PRO A 51 2.87 12.72 -0.11
CA PRO A 51 3.75 11.85 -0.89
C PRO A 51 3.00 10.97 -1.90
N PHE A 52 1.79 10.53 -1.56
CA PHE A 52 0.93 9.73 -2.44
C PHE A 52 0.42 10.52 -3.64
N ASP A 53 -0.07 11.76 -3.43
CA ASP A 53 -0.60 12.62 -4.47
C ASP A 53 0.40 12.89 -5.60
N ASN A 54 1.70 12.96 -5.29
CA ASN A 54 2.75 13.20 -6.29
C ASN A 54 2.84 12.11 -7.38
N PHE A 55 2.24 10.95 -7.16
CA PHE A 55 2.19 9.86 -8.13
C PHE A 55 0.82 9.72 -8.80
N ILE A 56 -0.12 10.61 -8.49
CA ILE A 56 -1.44 10.58 -9.12
C ILE A 56 -1.38 11.18 -10.52
N ALA A 57 -1.91 10.40 -11.46
CA ALA A 57 -1.79 10.61 -12.89
C ALA A 57 -3.11 10.27 -13.61
N ASP A 58 -3.14 10.58 -14.90
CA ASP A 58 -4.08 9.99 -15.86
C ASP A 58 -3.31 9.36 -17.04
N ALA A 59 -4.02 8.88 -18.06
CA ALA A 59 -3.41 8.28 -19.25
C ALA A 59 -2.45 9.22 -20.04
N SER A 60 -2.49 10.53 -19.78
CA SER A 60 -1.59 11.55 -20.35
C SER A 60 -0.37 11.86 -19.47
N GLY A 61 -0.26 11.25 -18.27
CA GLY A 61 0.85 11.42 -17.33
C GLY A 61 0.44 12.06 -16.01
N ASP A 62 1.41 12.60 -15.27
CA ASP A 62 1.17 13.15 -13.93
C ASP A 62 0.20 14.35 -13.96
N LEU A 63 -0.65 14.45 -12.94
CA LEU A 63 -1.63 15.55 -12.82
C LEU A 63 -1.05 16.77 -12.12
N ILE A 64 -0.02 16.59 -11.30
CA ILE A 64 0.68 17.66 -10.58
C ILE A 64 1.97 17.97 -11.31
N ASN A 65 2.21 19.26 -11.58
CA ASN A 65 3.47 19.70 -12.16
C ASN A 65 4.60 19.67 -11.11
N ASP A 66 5.71 19.02 -11.43
CA ASP A 66 6.88 18.82 -10.56
C ASP A 66 7.66 20.10 -10.24
N VAL A 67 7.50 21.17 -11.04
CA VAL A 67 8.19 22.45 -10.84
C VAL A 67 7.30 23.46 -10.10
N THR A 68 6.03 23.59 -10.51
CA THR A 68 5.12 24.61 -9.97
C THR A 68 4.26 24.10 -8.82
N PHE A 69 4.18 22.78 -8.65
CA PHE A 69 3.26 22.08 -7.74
C PHE A 69 1.79 22.43 -8.00
N ALA A 70 1.46 22.85 -9.22
CA ALA A 70 0.08 23.13 -9.60
C ALA A 70 -0.57 21.86 -10.16
N LEU A 71 -1.77 21.54 -9.66
CA LEU A 71 -2.63 20.50 -10.21
C LEU A 71 -3.30 20.99 -11.50
N ASP A 72 -3.30 20.17 -12.55
CA ASP A 72 -4.14 20.41 -13.72
C ASP A 72 -5.62 20.14 -13.39
N GLY A 73 -6.34 21.20 -13.04
CA GLY A 73 -7.74 21.10 -12.64
C GLY A 73 -8.69 20.61 -13.74
N ALA A 74 -8.36 20.85 -15.02
CA ALA A 74 -9.21 20.41 -16.13
C ALA A 74 -9.11 18.90 -16.32
N ARG A 75 -7.89 18.35 -16.28
CA ARG A 75 -7.66 16.91 -16.30
C ARG A 75 -8.24 16.25 -15.05
N TRP A 76 -7.94 16.77 -13.86
CA TRP A 76 -8.48 16.27 -12.59
C TRP A 76 -10.00 16.16 -12.60
N SER A 77 -10.71 17.23 -12.99
CA SER A 77 -12.17 17.23 -13.03
C SER A 77 -12.76 16.17 -13.98
N ALA A 78 -12.02 15.77 -15.02
CA ALA A 78 -12.45 14.72 -15.93
C ALA A 78 -12.20 13.33 -15.32
N VAL A 79 -11.00 13.08 -14.81
CA VAL A 79 -10.56 11.71 -14.43
C VAL A 79 -10.95 11.30 -13.01
N SER A 80 -11.14 12.25 -12.10
CA SER A 80 -11.58 12.01 -10.72
C SER A 80 -12.92 11.29 -10.60
N VAL A 81 -13.72 11.29 -11.67
CA VAL A 81 -15.02 10.60 -11.76
C VAL A 81 -15.16 9.76 -13.03
N ALA A 82 -14.05 9.30 -13.60
CA ALA A 82 -14.03 8.49 -14.83
C ALA A 82 -13.54 7.05 -14.59
N GLY A 83 -13.51 6.59 -13.33
CA GLY A 83 -13.18 5.22 -12.96
C GLY A 83 -14.29 4.22 -13.33
N GLY A 84 -14.15 2.98 -12.83
CA GLY A 84 -15.07 1.88 -13.16
C GLY A 84 -14.86 1.26 -14.54
N THR A 85 -13.94 1.82 -15.35
CA THR A 85 -13.34 1.17 -16.51
C THR A 85 -11.83 1.40 -16.42
N CYS A 86 -11.04 0.34 -16.58
CA CYS A 86 -9.59 0.43 -16.38
C CYS A 86 -8.92 1.30 -17.43
N GLY A 87 -8.04 2.19 -16.99
CA GLY A 87 -7.29 3.12 -17.82
C GLY A 87 -8.02 4.41 -18.16
N THR A 88 -9.24 4.63 -17.65
CA THR A 88 -9.99 5.88 -17.91
C THR A 88 -10.02 6.84 -16.72
N GLY A 89 -9.76 6.34 -15.50
CA GLY A 89 -9.81 7.09 -14.26
C GLY A 89 -8.44 7.57 -13.77
N LEU A 90 -8.33 7.68 -12.44
CA LEU A 90 -7.08 8.00 -11.77
C LEU A 90 -6.10 6.83 -11.82
N LEU A 91 -4.82 7.15 -12.00
CA LEU A 91 -3.72 6.20 -12.03
C LEU A 91 -2.69 6.57 -10.96
N PHE A 92 -1.94 5.58 -10.48
CA PHE A 92 -0.74 5.77 -9.67
C PHE A 92 0.50 5.28 -10.43
N THR A 93 1.48 6.17 -10.62
CA THR A 93 2.63 6.00 -11.53
C THR A 93 3.97 5.79 -10.82
N GLY A 94 3.95 5.42 -9.54
CA GLY A 94 5.16 5.08 -8.80
C GLY A 94 5.94 3.92 -9.42
N ALA A 95 7.26 4.08 -9.56
CA ALA A 95 8.10 3.16 -10.31
C ALA A 95 8.17 1.76 -9.69
N ASN A 96 8.16 1.65 -8.36
CA ASN A 96 8.16 0.35 -7.68
C ASN A 96 6.81 -0.35 -7.82
N ALA A 97 5.71 0.39 -7.69
CA ALA A 97 4.36 -0.11 -7.89
C ALA A 97 4.17 -0.62 -9.33
N MET A 98 4.57 0.18 -10.33
CA MET A 98 4.51 -0.21 -11.73
C MET A 98 5.37 -1.45 -12.02
N ALA A 99 6.58 -1.53 -11.47
CA ALA A 99 7.43 -2.71 -11.63
C ALA A 99 6.76 -3.98 -11.08
N ALA A 100 6.06 -3.88 -9.94
CA ALA A 100 5.28 -4.98 -9.37
C ALA A 100 4.00 -5.27 -10.17
N ASN A 101 3.43 -4.29 -10.86
CA ASN A 101 2.21 -4.38 -11.66
C ASN A 101 2.48 -4.67 -13.16
N GLY A 102 3.58 -5.36 -13.46
CA GLY A 102 3.91 -5.77 -14.83
C GLY A 102 4.26 -4.61 -15.77
N GLY A 103 4.69 -3.48 -15.24
CA GLY A 103 5.04 -2.26 -15.97
C GLY A 103 3.87 -1.30 -16.19
N ASN A 104 2.66 -1.61 -15.71
CA ASN A 104 1.49 -0.76 -15.87
C ASN A 104 1.26 0.11 -14.63
N ALA A 105 0.68 1.30 -14.82
CA ALA A 105 0.20 2.11 -13.71
C ALA A 105 -0.87 1.36 -12.90
N VAL A 106 -1.01 1.72 -11.63
CA VAL A 106 -2.02 1.13 -10.75
C VAL A 106 -3.31 1.95 -10.86
N GLU A 107 -4.42 1.29 -11.18
CA GLU A 107 -5.76 1.89 -11.21
C GLU A 107 -6.19 2.33 -9.81
N ILE A 108 -6.59 3.60 -9.68
CA ILE A 108 -7.04 4.22 -8.43
C ILE A 108 -8.54 4.49 -8.52
N TYR A 109 -9.24 4.15 -7.45
CA TYR A 109 -10.69 4.24 -7.35
C TYR A 109 -11.15 5.69 -7.55
N SER A 110 -11.89 5.93 -8.64
CA SER A 110 -12.40 7.25 -9.02
C SER A 110 -13.83 7.16 -9.57
N PRO A 111 -14.79 6.65 -8.78
CA PRO A 111 -16.16 6.34 -9.22
C PRO A 111 -16.94 7.58 -9.67
N ASN A 112 -18.05 7.32 -10.35
CA ASN A 112 -19.09 8.32 -10.62
C ASN A 112 -20.42 7.88 -9.98
N PRO A 113 -20.93 8.59 -8.96
CA PRO A 113 -20.42 9.85 -8.41
C PRO A 113 -19.16 9.68 -7.54
N TRP A 114 -18.44 10.79 -7.31
CA TRP A 114 -17.33 10.88 -6.35
C TRP A 114 -17.80 10.49 -4.94
N GLU A 115 -17.00 9.70 -4.25
CA GLU A 115 -17.24 9.22 -2.89
C GLU A 115 -16.21 9.84 -1.94
N GLY A 116 -16.65 10.85 -1.19
CA GLY A 116 -15.79 11.54 -0.24
C GLY A 116 -15.19 10.59 0.80
N GLY A 117 -13.86 10.66 0.96
CA GLY A 117 -13.11 9.78 1.85
C GLY A 117 -12.68 8.45 1.23
N SER A 118 -13.16 8.13 0.01
CA SER A 118 -12.79 6.90 -0.68
C SER A 118 -12.12 7.16 -2.03
N SER A 119 -12.73 8.00 -2.87
CA SER A 119 -12.19 8.30 -4.19
C SER A 119 -10.79 8.94 -4.10
N GLY A 120 -9.87 8.47 -4.94
CA GLY A 120 -8.46 8.86 -4.92
C GLY A 120 -7.61 8.16 -3.86
N SER A 121 -8.21 7.44 -2.90
CA SER A 121 -7.48 6.87 -1.75
C SER A 121 -7.47 5.34 -1.72
N HIS A 122 -8.04 4.70 -2.72
CA HIS A 122 -8.13 3.24 -2.83
C HIS A 122 -7.69 2.76 -4.21
N MET A 123 -7.33 1.49 -4.32
CA MET A 123 -7.23 0.78 -5.60
C MET A 123 -8.64 0.56 -6.18
N ASP A 124 -8.77 0.62 -7.50
CA ASP A 124 -10.09 0.54 -8.16
C ASP A 124 -10.71 -0.87 -8.06
N ASP A 125 -11.89 -0.97 -7.45
CA ASP A 125 -12.61 -2.23 -7.28
C ASP A 125 -12.86 -2.94 -8.60
N ALA A 126 -13.46 -2.25 -9.58
CA ALA A 126 -13.92 -2.85 -10.83
C ALA A 126 -12.77 -3.35 -11.71
N CYS A 127 -11.56 -2.84 -11.51
CA CYS A 127 -10.38 -3.24 -12.24
C CYS A 127 -9.68 -4.48 -11.70
N TYR A 128 -9.86 -4.78 -10.42
CA TYR A 128 -9.13 -5.85 -9.75
C TYR A 128 -10.03 -6.98 -9.29
N THR A 129 -11.24 -6.65 -8.86
CA THR A 129 -12.16 -7.62 -8.26
C THR A 129 -13.56 -7.41 -8.76
N ILE A 130 -14.21 -8.50 -9.15
CA ILE A 130 -15.64 -8.46 -9.49
C ILE A 130 -16.40 -8.05 -8.21
N PRO A 131 -17.18 -6.94 -8.22
CA PRO A 131 -17.82 -6.42 -7.02
C PRO A 131 -18.63 -7.47 -6.25
N GLY A 132 -18.43 -7.52 -4.93
CA GLY A 132 -19.07 -8.49 -4.04
C GLY A 132 -18.30 -9.80 -3.85
N ASN A 133 -17.14 -9.95 -4.49
CA ASN A 133 -16.16 -10.99 -4.16
C ASN A 133 -15.11 -10.44 -3.18
N VAL A 134 -14.39 -11.35 -2.52
CA VAL A 134 -13.23 -10.98 -1.69
C VAL A 134 -12.22 -10.21 -2.54
N SER A 135 -11.77 -9.05 -2.04
CA SER A 135 -10.81 -8.19 -2.70
C SER A 135 -9.52 -8.93 -3.07
N THR A 136 -8.86 -8.47 -4.13
CA THR A 136 -7.55 -8.93 -4.56
C THR A 136 -6.43 -8.22 -3.79
N TYR A 137 -6.64 -6.94 -3.51
CA TYR A 137 -5.72 -6.06 -2.79
C TYR A 137 -6.30 -5.66 -1.43
N MET A 138 -5.42 -5.35 -0.47
CA MET A 138 -5.80 -4.85 0.86
C MET A 138 -6.46 -3.47 0.76
N MET A 139 -6.04 -2.64 -0.18
CA MET A 139 -6.49 -1.24 -0.35
C MET A 139 -7.54 -1.04 -1.43
N GLU A 140 -8.30 -2.06 -1.82
CA GLU A 140 -9.53 -1.86 -2.60
C GLU A 140 -10.59 -1.11 -1.76
N ALA A 141 -11.48 -0.35 -2.42
CA ALA A 141 -12.48 0.48 -1.76
C ALA A 141 -13.64 -0.34 -1.19
N GLN A 142 -13.96 -1.47 -1.83
CA GLN A 142 -15.09 -2.30 -1.41
C GLN A 142 -14.84 -2.94 -0.05
N THR A 143 -15.87 -2.86 0.80
CA THR A 143 -15.93 -3.63 2.05
C THR A 143 -16.74 -4.90 1.82
N ILE A 144 -16.16 -6.05 2.17
CA ILE A 144 -16.75 -7.37 1.93
C ILE A 144 -16.96 -8.09 3.25
N ASP A 145 -18.14 -8.70 3.42
CA ASP A 145 -18.45 -9.58 4.55
C ASP A 145 -17.65 -10.89 4.46
N GLY A 146 -17.26 -11.44 5.59
CA GLY A 146 -16.51 -12.68 5.70
C GLY A 146 -15.00 -12.49 5.73
N LEU A 147 -14.27 -13.49 5.24
CA LEU A 147 -12.80 -13.50 5.25
C LEU A 147 -12.26 -12.48 4.24
N GLY A 148 -11.55 -11.46 4.74
CA GLY A 148 -10.91 -10.44 3.93
C GLY A 148 -9.49 -10.81 3.49
N VAL A 149 -8.84 -9.89 2.77
CA VAL A 149 -7.43 -10.02 2.39
C VAL A 149 -6.57 -9.93 3.65
N ARG A 150 -5.60 -10.83 3.78
CA ARG A 150 -4.68 -10.85 4.95
C ARG A 150 -3.21 -10.65 4.58
N THR A 151 -2.94 -10.32 3.33
CA THR A 151 -1.59 -10.12 2.81
C THR A 151 -1.53 -8.80 2.08
N ILE A 152 -0.51 -8.00 2.36
CA ILE A 152 -0.20 -6.81 1.58
C ILE A 152 0.52 -7.29 0.32
N SER A 153 -0.02 -6.97 -0.84
CA SER A 153 0.50 -7.42 -2.13
C SER A 153 1.84 -6.77 -2.48
N ALA A 154 2.54 -7.35 -3.47
CA ALA A 154 3.76 -6.75 -4.00
C ALA A 154 3.53 -5.36 -4.63
N VAL A 155 2.34 -5.11 -5.20
CA VAL A 155 1.96 -3.83 -5.79
C VAL A 155 1.82 -2.77 -4.70
N GLU A 156 1.07 -3.07 -3.63
CA GLU A 156 0.91 -2.16 -2.49
C GLU A 156 2.24 -1.91 -1.77
N VAL A 157 3.08 -2.94 -1.63
CA VAL A 157 4.45 -2.77 -1.14
C VAL A 157 5.25 -1.82 -2.04
N GLY A 158 5.09 -1.91 -3.36
CA GLY A 158 5.67 -0.97 -4.32
C GLY A 158 5.19 0.46 -4.09
N MET A 159 3.88 0.65 -3.94
CA MET A 159 3.28 1.98 -3.66
C MET A 159 3.86 2.59 -2.38
N PHE A 160 3.98 1.81 -1.29
CA PHE A 160 4.60 2.29 -0.05
C PHE A 160 6.07 2.68 -0.22
N ARG A 161 6.82 1.95 -1.04
CA ARG A 161 8.22 2.30 -1.35
C ARG A 161 8.31 3.59 -2.16
N ASP A 162 7.40 3.80 -3.11
CA ASP A 162 7.33 5.02 -3.92
C ASP A 162 7.06 6.26 -3.06
N ILE A 163 6.15 6.15 -2.07
CA ILE A 163 5.84 7.27 -1.16
C ILE A 163 6.85 7.47 -0.01
N GLY A 164 7.97 6.72 -0.02
CA GLY A 164 9.13 6.97 0.85
C GLY A 164 9.45 5.86 1.88
N TYR A 165 8.65 4.81 2.00
CA TYR A 165 8.96 3.67 2.87
C TYR A 165 9.84 2.65 2.16
N SER A 166 11.09 3.01 1.87
CA SER A 166 12.01 2.21 1.04
C SER A 166 12.22 0.76 1.50
N GLU A 167 12.09 0.50 2.80
CA GLU A 167 12.27 -0.82 3.41
C GLU A 167 10.95 -1.59 3.63
N PHE A 168 9.82 -1.02 3.22
CA PHE A 168 8.52 -1.65 3.42
C PHE A 168 8.43 -3.00 2.70
N GLY A 169 7.84 -3.99 3.37
CA GLY A 169 7.73 -5.36 2.87
C GLY A 169 9.07 -6.08 2.67
N ARG A 170 10.21 -5.51 3.11
CA ARG A 170 11.51 -6.20 3.02
C ARG A 170 11.58 -7.32 4.06
N THR A 171 11.65 -8.56 3.59
CA THR A 171 12.02 -9.69 4.45
C THR A 171 13.52 -9.59 4.72
N VAL A 172 13.89 -9.14 5.91
CA VAL A 172 15.26 -9.33 6.40
C VAL A 172 15.43 -10.80 6.71
N THR A 173 16.15 -11.53 5.85
CA THR A 173 16.78 -12.77 6.27
C THR A 173 17.82 -12.37 7.31
N ASN A 174 17.45 -12.46 8.58
CA ASN A 174 18.44 -12.46 9.62
C ASN A 174 19.24 -13.75 9.43
N ASP A 175 20.25 -13.72 8.56
CA ASP A 175 21.41 -14.59 8.68
C ASP A 175 22.10 -14.17 9.98
N VAL A 176 21.48 -14.49 11.12
CA VAL A 176 22.18 -14.59 12.37
C VAL A 176 23.05 -15.82 12.17
N PRO A 177 24.38 -15.71 12.00
CA PRO A 177 25.21 -16.90 12.12
C PRO A 177 24.92 -17.41 13.53
N GLU A 178 24.39 -18.63 13.63
CA GLU A 178 24.12 -19.34 14.89
C GLU A 178 25.15 -18.88 15.94
N PRO A 179 24.74 -18.15 16.99
CA PRO A 179 25.69 -17.52 17.90
C PRO A 179 26.62 -18.58 18.47
N ALA A 180 27.84 -18.18 18.78
CA ALA A 180 29.00 -18.97 19.23
C ALA A 180 28.77 -19.93 20.43
N ILE A 181 27.52 -20.17 20.85
CA ILE A 181 27.05 -21.09 21.88
C ILE A 181 27.40 -22.55 21.53
N ILE A 182 27.33 -22.98 20.27
CA ILE A 182 27.80 -24.32 19.87
C ILE A 182 29.32 -24.45 20.09
N TYR A 183 30.10 -23.42 19.74
CA TYR A 183 31.54 -23.39 19.99
C TYR A 183 31.88 -23.29 21.49
N LEU A 184 31.10 -22.56 22.29
CA LEU A 184 31.24 -22.48 23.74
C LEU A 184 30.85 -23.79 24.45
N LEU A 185 29.79 -24.46 24.00
CA LEU A 185 29.36 -25.77 24.52
C LEU A 185 30.38 -26.87 24.19
N THR A 186 30.90 -26.89 22.96
CA THR A 186 31.94 -27.84 22.54
C THR A 186 33.28 -27.58 23.25
N ALA A 187 33.71 -26.30 23.37
CA ALA A 187 34.91 -25.93 24.11
C ALA A 187 34.79 -26.24 25.63
N GLY A 188 33.61 -26.00 26.22
CA GLY A 188 33.33 -26.33 27.62
C GLY A 188 33.38 -27.83 27.91
N LEU A 189 32.86 -28.67 27.00
CA LEU A 189 32.93 -30.12 27.11
C LEU A 189 34.35 -30.68 26.90
N LEU A 190 35.15 -30.08 26.00
CA LEU A 190 36.56 -30.43 25.82
C LEU A 190 37.39 -30.08 27.06
N LEU A 191 37.19 -28.90 27.66
CA LEU A 191 37.90 -28.48 28.87
C LEU A 191 37.54 -29.33 30.11
N LEU A 192 36.29 -29.79 30.22
CA LEU A 192 35.84 -30.71 31.28
C LEU A 192 36.33 -32.14 31.05
N GLY A 193 36.48 -32.57 29.78
CA GLY A 193 37.04 -33.87 29.42
C GLY A 193 38.55 -34.00 29.70
N VAL A 194 39.30 -32.92 29.52
CA VAL A 194 40.76 -32.88 29.79
C VAL A 194 41.07 -32.87 31.29
N ARG A 195 40.17 -32.34 32.13
CA ARG A 195 40.38 -32.27 33.60
C ARG A 195 40.24 -33.59 34.37
N ARG A 196 39.83 -34.70 33.72
CA ARG A 196 39.69 -36.01 34.37
C ARG A 196 40.88 -36.96 34.22
N ARG A 197 41.99 -36.54 33.61
CA ARG A 197 43.22 -37.34 33.51
C ARG A 197 44.40 -36.61 34.14
N GLN A 198 44.53 -36.74 35.48
CA GLN A 198 45.68 -36.43 36.36
C GLN A 198 45.05 -36.23 37.76
N TYR A 199 45.10 -37.10 38.76
CA TYR A 199 46.10 -38.06 39.23
C TYR A 199 45.44 -39.21 40.02
N SER A 200 45.96 -40.43 39.84
CA SER A 200 46.09 -41.47 40.89
C SER A 200 47.48 -41.33 41.54
#